data_AF-E1ZH04-F1
#
_entry.id   AF-E1ZH04-F1
#
_cell.length_a   1.000
_cell.length_b   1.000
_cell.length_c   1.000
_cell.angle_alpha   90.00
_cell.angle_beta   90.00
_cell.angle_gamma   90.00
#
_symmetry.space_group_name_H-M   'P 1'
#
loop_
_entity.id
_entity.type
_entity.pdbx_description
1 polymer ?
#
loop_
_entity_poly.entity_id
_entity_poly.type
_entity_poly.pdbx_seq_one_letter_code
_entity_poly.pdbx_strand_id
1 'polypeptide(L)'
;MSFEHDKRVIVYPNYLDNRKTVAQGRRIPKELGELPPAAAVPSAPNAIEIYECIINGLKLEAEAEMKSYPRDWMVPGRVRVKLRGEDGSLANPDIPTRRALLLKVAELVPRHPGRVNGRPKAVAAAAEKVAQQAAGGSGAGSSKQQQQQHGGKKKSSKKK
;
A
#
# COMPACT_ATOMS: atom_id res chain seq x y z
N MET A 1 -19.59 24.37 -29.42
CA MET A 1 -18.68 24.13 -28.29
C MET A 1 -17.75 22.97 -28.63
N SER A 2 -16.47 23.24 -28.84
CA SER A 2 -15.44 22.20 -28.81
C SER A 2 -15.16 21.86 -27.36
N PHE A 3 -15.48 20.64 -26.93
CA PHE A 3 -15.13 20.15 -25.60
C PHE A 3 -13.64 19.82 -25.59
N GLU A 4 -12.86 20.63 -24.88
CA GLU A 4 -11.45 20.33 -24.65
C GLU A 4 -11.33 19.17 -23.68
N HIS A 5 -10.79 18.05 -24.15
CA HIS A 5 -10.64 16.86 -23.34
C HIS A 5 -9.40 17.03 -22.46
N ASP A 6 -9.53 16.71 -21.17
CA ASP A 6 -8.39 16.69 -20.26
C ASP A 6 -7.35 15.67 -20.75
N LYS A 7 -6.18 16.18 -21.16
CA LYS A 7 -5.06 15.39 -21.71
C LYS A 7 -4.15 14.83 -20.61
N ARG A 8 -4.41 15.13 -19.33
CA ARG A 8 -3.59 14.67 -18.20
C ARG A 8 -3.70 13.15 -18.03
N VAL A 9 -2.58 12.54 -17.66
CA VAL A 9 -2.49 11.11 -17.42
C VAL A 9 -2.99 10.79 -16.03
N ILE A 10 -3.84 9.76 -15.92
CA ILE A 10 -4.38 9.29 -14.65
C ILE A 10 -3.54 8.13 -14.11
N VAL A 11 -3.15 8.25 -12.84
CA VAL A 11 -2.48 7.23 -12.04
C VAL A 11 -3.34 6.91 -10.82
N TYR A 12 -3.75 5.65 -10.69
CA TYR A 12 -4.37 5.13 -9.46
C TYR A 12 -3.32 4.33 -8.68
N PRO A 13 -3.41 4.28 -7.34
CA PRO A 13 -2.50 3.48 -6.53
C PRO A 13 -2.48 1.99 -6.91
N ASN A 14 -3.63 1.43 -7.28
CA ASN A 14 -3.77 0.04 -7.73
C ASN A 14 -2.88 -0.33 -8.93
N TYR A 15 -2.45 0.65 -9.74
CA TYR A 15 -1.58 0.38 -10.89
C TYR A 15 -0.19 -0.10 -10.47
N LEU A 16 0.26 0.36 -9.30
CA LEU A 16 1.60 0.15 -8.77
C LEU A 16 1.66 -0.93 -7.68
N ASP A 17 0.51 -1.38 -7.17
CA ASP A 17 0.46 -2.35 -6.08
C ASP A 17 0.85 -3.77 -6.56
N ASN A 18 1.90 -4.34 -5.96
CA ASN A 18 2.37 -5.70 -6.27
C ASN A 18 1.43 -6.80 -5.77
N ARG A 19 0.58 -6.51 -4.78
CA ARG A 19 -0.38 -7.46 -4.22
C ARG A 19 -1.56 -7.69 -5.16
N LYS A 20 -1.85 -6.73 -6.04
CA LYS A 20 -2.95 -6.78 -7.01
C LYS A 20 -2.54 -7.54 -8.27
N THR A 21 -3.46 -8.26 -8.89
CA THR A 21 -3.28 -8.88 -10.21
C THR A 21 -3.50 -7.88 -11.35
N VAL A 22 -3.16 -8.28 -12.60
CA VAL A 22 -3.44 -7.47 -13.79
C VAL A 22 -4.95 -7.23 -13.95
N ALA A 23 -5.75 -8.27 -13.69
CA ALA A 23 -7.22 -8.19 -13.70
C ALA A 23 -7.75 -7.20 -12.64
N GLN A 24 -7.11 -7.16 -11.47
CA GLN A 24 -7.43 -6.23 -10.38
C GLN A 24 -6.91 -4.80 -10.62
N GLY A 25 -6.19 -4.55 -11.71
CA GLY A 25 -5.78 -3.21 -12.11
C GLY A 25 -4.28 -2.97 -12.16
N ARG A 26 -3.42 -3.91 -11.76
CA ARG A 26 -1.96 -3.74 -11.85
C ARG A 26 -1.54 -3.40 -13.28
N ARG A 27 -0.59 -2.47 -13.44
CA ARG A 27 -0.06 -2.02 -14.75
C ARG A 27 1.45 -2.19 -14.89
N ILE A 28 2.14 -2.55 -13.82
CA ILE A 28 3.56 -2.84 -13.80
C ILE A 28 3.83 -4.34 -13.56
N PRO A 29 4.99 -4.86 -13.99
CA PRO A 29 5.39 -6.23 -13.67
C PRO A 29 5.53 -6.45 -12.17
N LYS A 30 5.34 -7.70 -11.74
CA LYS A 30 5.37 -8.12 -10.32
C LYS A 30 6.80 -8.21 -9.78
N GLU A 31 7.67 -8.78 -10.59
CA GLU A 31 9.11 -8.86 -10.35
C GLU A 31 9.81 -8.04 -11.42
N LEU A 32 10.71 -7.17 -10.98
CA LEU A 32 11.34 -6.20 -11.85
C LEU A 32 12.61 -6.81 -12.44
N GLY A 33 12.49 -7.45 -13.60
CA GLY A 33 13.65 -7.62 -14.48
C GLY A 33 14.12 -6.29 -15.10
N GLU A 34 13.25 -5.26 -15.11
CA GLU A 34 13.49 -4.00 -15.82
C GLU A 34 13.74 -2.77 -14.93
N LEU A 35 13.60 -2.83 -13.60
CA LEU A 35 14.05 -1.70 -12.77
C LEU A 35 14.91 -2.14 -11.56
N PRO A 36 15.81 -1.27 -11.08
CA PRO A 36 17.10 -1.67 -10.52
C PRO A 36 16.95 -2.52 -9.26
N PRO A 37 17.97 -3.34 -8.90
CA PRO A 37 17.92 -4.36 -7.85
C PRO A 37 17.56 -3.84 -6.43
N ALA A 38 17.52 -2.53 -6.22
CA ALA A 38 17.08 -1.89 -4.98
C ALA A 38 15.57 -1.54 -4.95
N ALA A 39 14.85 -1.67 -6.06
CA ALA A 39 13.45 -1.30 -6.19
C ALA A 39 12.55 -2.51 -5.93
N ALA A 40 12.13 -2.72 -4.68
CA ALA A 40 10.98 -3.57 -4.42
C ALA A 40 9.73 -2.85 -4.93
N VAL A 41 8.90 -3.51 -5.75
CA VAL A 41 7.60 -2.94 -6.16
C VAL A 41 6.81 -2.59 -4.89
N PRO A 42 6.29 -1.36 -4.75
CA PRO A 42 5.66 -0.93 -3.52
C PRO A 42 4.41 -1.77 -3.26
N SER A 43 4.34 -2.38 -2.07
CA SER A 43 3.10 -2.96 -1.58
C SER A 43 2.21 -1.85 -1.03
N ALA A 44 0.93 -1.81 -1.43
CA ALA A 44 -0.07 -0.84 -0.99
C ALA A 44 0.41 0.64 -1.05
N PRO A 45 0.71 1.18 -2.24
CA PRO A 45 1.02 2.62 -2.42
C PRO A 45 -0.18 3.50 -2.04
N ASN A 46 0.09 4.68 -1.48
CA ASN A 46 -0.92 5.72 -1.24
C ASN A 46 -0.84 6.78 -2.37
N ALA A 47 -1.97 7.37 -2.74
CA ALA A 47 -2.03 8.45 -3.72
C ALA A 47 -1.20 9.67 -3.31
N ILE A 48 -1.10 9.96 -2.01
CA ILE A 48 -0.28 11.07 -1.50
C ILE A 48 1.21 10.80 -1.75
N GLU A 49 1.69 9.58 -1.43
CA GLU A 49 3.08 9.18 -1.69
C GLU A 49 3.40 9.24 -3.19
N ILE A 50 2.46 8.78 -4.02
CA ILE A 50 2.58 8.85 -5.49
C ILE A 50 2.68 10.30 -5.95
N TYR A 51 1.81 11.17 -5.46
CA TYR A 51 1.79 12.60 -5.78
C TYR A 51 3.11 13.28 -5.39
N GLU A 52 3.59 13.06 -4.17
CA GLU A 52 4.85 13.60 -3.68
C GLU A 52 6.04 13.07 -4.48
N CYS A 53 6.06 11.79 -4.85
CA CYS A 53 7.09 11.24 -5.72
C CYS A 53 7.09 11.89 -7.12
N ILE A 54 5.91 12.23 -7.67
CA ILE A 54 5.80 12.86 -8.98
C ILE A 54 6.27 14.32 -8.94
N ILE A 55 5.85 15.08 -7.93
CA ILE A 55 6.26 16.50 -7.82
C ILE A 55 7.72 16.61 -7.40
N ASN A 56 8.13 15.93 -6.33
CA ASN A 56 9.47 16.11 -5.76
C ASN A 56 10.53 15.31 -6.52
N GLY A 57 10.18 14.09 -6.97
CA GLY A 57 11.13 13.20 -7.63
C GLY A 57 11.23 13.43 -9.13
N LEU A 58 10.10 13.69 -9.80
CA LEU A 58 10.03 13.77 -11.26
C LEU A 58 9.83 15.21 -11.78
N LYS A 59 9.57 16.17 -10.88
CA LYS A 59 9.36 17.60 -11.19
C LYS A 59 8.25 17.81 -12.21
N LEU A 60 7.21 16.98 -12.16
CA LEU A 60 6.04 17.08 -13.02
C LEU A 60 4.87 17.73 -12.29
N GLU A 61 4.09 18.54 -13.01
CA GLU A 61 2.83 19.07 -12.49
C GLU A 61 1.83 17.92 -12.31
N ALA A 62 1.31 17.80 -11.09
CA ALA A 62 0.33 16.78 -10.73
C ALA A 62 -0.75 17.35 -9.83
N GLU A 63 -1.89 16.66 -9.78
CA GLU A 63 -3.03 17.00 -8.93
C GLU A 63 -3.57 15.72 -8.29
N ALA A 64 -3.68 15.71 -6.97
CA ALA A 64 -4.25 14.59 -6.22
C ALA A 64 -5.74 14.83 -5.98
N GLU A 65 -6.56 13.83 -6.28
CA GLU A 65 -8.00 13.86 -6.11
C GLU A 65 -8.47 12.72 -5.21
N MET A 66 -9.52 12.97 -4.43
CA MET A 66 -10.17 11.98 -3.58
C MET A 66 -11.16 11.11 -4.38
N LYS A 67 -10.68 10.44 -5.44
CA LYS A 67 -11.47 9.51 -6.26
C LYS A 67 -10.89 8.12 -6.18
N SER A 68 -11.74 7.11 -6.16
CA SER A 68 -11.30 5.71 -6.10
C SER A 68 -11.27 5.06 -7.47
N TYR A 69 -10.52 3.96 -7.56
CA TYR A 69 -10.46 3.15 -8.76
C TYR A 69 -11.78 2.38 -8.97
N PRO A 70 -12.39 2.36 -10.17
CA PRO A 70 -13.69 1.71 -10.36
C PRO A 70 -13.73 0.21 -10.02
N ARG A 71 -12.61 -0.51 -10.14
CA ARG A 71 -12.53 -1.94 -9.74
C ARG A 71 -12.22 -2.15 -8.27
N ASP A 72 -11.82 -1.10 -7.56
CA ASP A 72 -11.41 -1.18 -6.16
C ASP A 72 -11.64 0.16 -5.47
N TRP A 73 -12.85 0.31 -4.94
CA TRP A 73 -13.30 1.54 -4.29
C TRP A 73 -12.70 1.73 -2.90
N MET A 74 -12.15 0.66 -2.29
CA MET A 74 -11.55 0.66 -0.95
C MET A 74 -10.18 1.32 -0.91
N VAL A 75 -9.53 1.51 -2.05
CA VAL A 75 -8.26 2.25 -2.17
C VAL A 75 -8.57 3.63 -2.75
N PRO A 76 -8.80 4.66 -1.89
CA PRO A 76 -9.06 6.00 -2.38
C PRO A 76 -7.80 6.63 -2.95
N GLY A 77 -8.00 7.52 -3.91
CA GLY A 77 -6.98 8.41 -4.42
C GLY A 77 -6.72 8.22 -5.90
N ARG A 78 -6.61 9.35 -6.59
CA ARG A 78 -6.32 9.45 -8.01
C ARG A 78 -5.36 10.60 -8.24
N VAL A 79 -4.28 10.37 -8.96
CA VAL A 79 -3.33 11.43 -9.32
C VAL A 79 -3.44 11.70 -10.81
N ARG A 80 -3.68 12.95 -11.17
CA ARG A 80 -3.57 13.46 -12.54
C ARG A 80 -2.19 14.05 -12.75
N VAL A 81 -1.56 13.74 -13.88
CA VAL A 81 -0.19 14.16 -14.18
C VAL A 81 -0.13 14.79 -15.56
N LYS A 82 0.45 15.99 -15.65
CA LYS A 82 0.70 16.67 -16.90
C LYS A 82 2.05 16.20 -17.45
N LEU A 83 2.01 15.29 -18.43
CA LEU A 83 3.23 14.80 -19.11
C LEU A 83 3.70 15.73 -20.23
N ARG A 84 2.79 16.51 -20.81
CA ARG A 84 3.06 17.39 -21.94
C ARG A 84 2.63 18.82 -21.65
N GLY A 85 3.42 19.77 -22.10
CA GLY A 85 3.09 21.19 -22.11
C GLY A 85 1.96 21.51 -23.09
N GLU A 86 1.54 22.77 -23.11
CA GLU A 86 0.52 23.26 -24.06
C GLU A 86 1.02 23.18 -25.50
N ASP A 87 2.33 23.35 -25.70
CA ASP A 87 3.02 23.22 -26.99
C ASP A 87 3.22 21.76 -27.43
N GLY A 88 2.76 20.79 -26.63
CA GLY A 88 2.90 19.35 -26.91
C GLY A 88 4.29 18.76 -26.59
N SER A 89 5.24 19.59 -26.19
CA SER A 89 6.57 19.20 -25.69
C SER A 89 6.46 18.36 -24.41
N LEU A 90 7.44 17.48 -24.18
CA LEU A 90 7.49 16.67 -22.96
C LEU A 90 7.91 17.54 -21.77
N ALA A 91 7.16 17.49 -20.68
CA ALA A 91 7.49 18.22 -19.45
C ALA A 91 8.76 17.68 -18.78
N ASN A 92 9.04 16.39 -18.94
CA ASN A 92 10.31 15.77 -18.53
C ASN A 92 10.76 14.78 -19.63
N PRO A 93 11.95 14.95 -20.23
CA PRO A 93 12.44 14.08 -21.30
C PRO A 93 12.64 12.62 -20.86
N ASP A 94 12.91 12.38 -19.57
CA ASP A 94 13.08 11.03 -19.02
C ASP A 94 11.76 10.26 -18.93
N ILE A 95 10.62 10.96 -19.08
CA ILE A 95 9.28 10.40 -18.95
C ILE A 95 8.47 10.69 -20.22
N PRO A 96 8.83 10.04 -21.35
CA PRO A 96 8.12 10.24 -22.61
C PRO A 96 6.74 9.59 -22.63
N THR A 97 6.53 8.57 -21.80
CA THR A 97 5.32 7.73 -21.84
C THR A 97 4.72 7.50 -20.47
N ARG A 98 3.42 7.19 -20.44
CA ARG A 98 2.71 6.76 -19.23
C ARG A 98 3.35 5.52 -18.58
N ARG A 99 3.91 4.60 -19.36
CA ARG A 99 4.58 3.42 -18.82
C ARG A 99 5.88 3.81 -18.10
N ALA A 100 6.69 4.69 -18.71
CA ALA A 100 7.89 5.22 -18.08
C ALA A 100 7.57 5.93 -16.75
N LEU A 101 6.49 6.73 -16.71
CA LEU A 101 6.00 7.38 -15.49
C LEU A 101 5.72 6.35 -14.39
N LEU A 102 4.94 5.31 -14.69
CA LEU A 102 4.57 4.29 -13.69
C LEU A 102 5.78 3.55 -13.15
N LEU A 103 6.75 3.21 -14.01
CA LEU A 103 7.97 2.51 -13.59
C LEU A 103 8.85 3.41 -12.70
N LYS A 104 9.02 4.68 -13.07
CA LYS A 104 9.80 5.64 -12.28
C LYS A 104 9.16 5.97 -10.94
N VAL A 105 7.84 6.11 -10.89
CA VAL A 105 7.12 6.26 -9.61
C VAL A 105 7.27 5.00 -8.76
N ALA A 106 7.17 3.80 -9.35
CA ALA A 106 7.39 2.56 -8.60
C ALA A 106 8.80 2.45 -8.00
N GLU A 107 9.81 3.03 -8.65
CA GLU A 107 11.19 3.14 -8.15
C GLU A 107 11.30 4.08 -6.93
N LEU A 108 10.56 5.19 -6.95
CA LEU A 108 10.66 6.25 -5.95
C LEU A 108 9.81 6.00 -4.70
N VAL A 109 8.63 5.39 -4.82
CA VAL A 109 7.70 5.19 -3.70
C VAL A 109 8.32 4.42 -2.52
N PRO A 110 9.10 3.33 -2.71
CA PRO A 110 9.78 2.65 -1.60
C PRO A 110 10.78 3.53 -0.83
N ARG A 111 11.34 4.55 -1.49
CA ARG A 111 12.31 5.49 -0.92
C ARG A 111 11.64 6.72 -0.30
N HIS A 112 10.31 6.79 -0.35
CA HIS A 112 9.55 7.92 0.17
C HIS A 112 9.79 8.12 1.68
N PRO A 113 10.00 9.36 2.15
CA PRO A 113 10.27 9.64 3.57
C PRO A 113 9.22 9.05 4.51
N GLY A 114 7.94 9.06 4.11
CA GLY A 114 6.85 8.44 4.90
C GLY A 114 6.97 6.93 5.08
N ARG A 115 7.71 6.22 4.22
CA ARG A 115 7.98 4.77 4.33
C ARG A 115 9.32 4.46 4.99
N VAL A 116 10.33 5.29 4.75
CA VAL A 116 11.69 5.11 5.27
C VAL A 116 11.75 5.50 6.75
N ASN A 117 11.07 6.59 7.13
CA ASN A 117 11.09 7.12 8.50
C ASN A 117 9.91 6.62 9.35
N GLY A 118 9.01 5.81 8.77
CA GLY A 118 7.70 5.51 9.33
C GLY A 118 7.26 4.05 9.33
N ARG A 119 8.18 3.07 9.25
CA ARG A 119 7.80 1.68 9.63
C ARG A 119 7.88 1.52 11.14
N PRO A 120 6.76 1.47 11.89
CA PRO A 120 6.67 0.39 12.86
C PRO A 120 6.63 -0.90 12.04
N LYS A 121 7.56 -1.83 12.32
CA LYS A 121 7.56 -3.22 11.81
C LYS A 121 6.32 -4.02 12.27
N ALA A 122 5.16 -3.39 12.42
CA ALA A 122 3.99 -3.98 13.07
C ALA A 122 3.08 -4.76 12.11
N VAL A 123 2.94 -4.33 10.85
CA VAL A 123 1.97 -4.98 9.93
C VAL A 123 2.54 -6.18 9.16
N ALA A 124 3.86 -6.26 8.97
CA ALA A 124 4.51 -7.44 8.40
C ALA A 124 4.66 -8.56 9.45
N ALA A 125 4.99 -8.20 10.70
CA ALA A 125 5.10 -9.16 11.80
C ALA A 125 3.74 -9.75 12.22
N ALA A 126 2.64 -8.99 12.09
CA ALA A 126 1.30 -9.48 12.41
C ALA A 126 0.83 -10.57 11.43
N ALA A 127 1.16 -10.48 10.14
CA ALA A 127 0.81 -11.50 9.15
C ALA A 127 1.63 -12.80 9.35
N GLU A 128 2.89 -12.67 9.76
CA GLU A 128 3.79 -13.81 10.01
C GLU A 128 3.42 -14.56 11.31
N LYS A 129 2.99 -13.82 12.34
CA LYS A 129 2.49 -14.40 13.62
C LYS A 129 1.19 -15.20 13.43
N VAL A 130 0.29 -14.75 12.56
CA VAL A 130 -0.97 -15.46 12.27
C VAL A 130 -0.72 -16.74 11.46
N ALA A 131 0.26 -16.73 10.55
CA ALA A 131 0.64 -17.93 9.79
C ALA A 131 1.32 -19.01 10.66
N GLN A 132 2.14 -18.62 11.65
CA GLN A 132 2.79 -19.58 12.56
C GLN A 132 1.82 -20.21 13.58
N GLN A 133 0.74 -19.53 13.96
CA GLN A 133 -0.28 -20.10 14.86
C GLN A 133 -1.21 -21.10 14.17
N ALA A 134 -1.36 -21.05 12.84
CA ALA A 134 -2.17 -22.01 12.09
C ALA A 134 -1.47 -23.36 11.85
N ALA A 135 -0.14 -23.43 11.98
CA ALA A 135 0.65 -24.64 11.71
C ALA A 135 0.89 -25.52 12.95
N GLY A 136 0.52 -25.08 14.17
CA GLY A 136 0.79 -25.79 15.43
C GLY A 136 -0.33 -26.68 15.96
N GLY A 137 -1.46 -26.80 15.26
CA GLY A 137 -2.65 -27.53 15.73
C GLY A 137 -2.72 -28.97 15.22
N SER A 138 -1.83 -29.85 15.66
CA SER A 138 -1.96 -31.30 15.46
C SER A 138 -1.26 -32.06 16.59
N GLY A 139 -2.05 -32.58 17.53
CA GLY A 139 -1.53 -33.39 18.65
C GLY A 139 -2.62 -33.73 19.67
N ALA A 140 -3.16 -34.94 19.55
CA ALA A 140 -4.24 -35.49 20.36
C ALA A 140 -3.83 -35.83 21.81
N GLY A 141 -4.79 -35.65 22.73
CA GLY A 141 -5.11 -36.54 23.86
C GLY A 141 -4.10 -36.75 25.00
N SER A 142 -4.45 -36.31 26.21
CA SER A 142 -4.65 -37.23 27.36
C SER A 142 -5.19 -36.50 28.59
N SER A 143 -6.21 -37.11 29.17
CA SER A 143 -6.85 -36.85 30.46
C SER A 143 -5.88 -36.94 31.64
N LYS A 144 -5.96 -36.00 32.60
CA LYS A 144 -5.77 -36.32 34.02
C LYS A 144 -6.45 -35.33 34.96
N GLN A 145 -7.15 -35.94 35.90
CA GLN A 145 -8.03 -35.45 36.94
C GLN A 145 -7.23 -35.32 38.25
N GLN A 146 -7.32 -34.18 38.96
CA GLN A 146 -7.05 -34.06 40.41
C GLN A 146 -7.51 -32.66 40.86
N GLN A 147 -8.60 -32.46 41.60
CA GLN A 147 -9.02 -32.87 42.95
C GLN A 147 -8.94 -31.66 43.91
N GLN A 148 -10.06 -31.44 44.60
CA GLN A 148 -10.40 -30.35 45.53
C GLN A 148 -9.68 -30.46 46.88
N GLN A 149 -9.51 -29.31 47.56
CA GLN A 149 -9.52 -29.10 49.03
C GLN A 149 -9.55 -27.56 49.25
N HIS A 150 -10.64 -26.89 49.65
CA HIS A 150 -11.37 -26.77 50.92
C HIS A 150 -10.70 -25.93 52.04
N GLY A 151 -11.42 -24.91 52.52
CA GLY A 151 -11.22 -24.17 53.79
C GLY A 151 -10.87 -22.68 53.61
N GLY A 152 -11.59 -21.67 54.14
CA GLY A 152 -12.73 -21.65 55.06
C GLY A 152 -13.35 -20.24 55.17
N LYS A 153 -14.61 -20.21 55.65
CA LYS A 153 -15.46 -19.05 55.95
C LYS A 153 -14.83 -18.06 56.96
N LYS A 154 -15.18 -16.77 56.83
CA LYS A 154 -15.67 -15.93 57.96
C LYS A 154 -16.53 -14.76 57.46
N LYS A 155 -17.82 -14.81 57.79
CA LYS A 155 -18.77 -13.68 57.83
C LYS A 155 -18.72 -13.04 59.22
N SER A 156 -18.70 -11.72 59.31
CA SER A 156 -19.25 -10.90 60.42
C SER A 156 -19.21 -9.42 59.98
N SER A 157 -20.31 -8.78 59.58
CA SER A 157 -21.33 -8.11 60.41
C SER A 157 -20.87 -6.83 61.14
N LYS A 158 -21.42 -5.70 60.66
CA LYS A 158 -22.13 -4.63 61.42
C LYS A 158 -21.34 -3.45 62.03
N LYS A 159 -22.07 -2.31 62.05
CA LYS A 159 -21.86 -0.96 62.62
C LYS A 159 -21.09 0.01 61.72
N LYS A 160 -21.54 1.24 61.50
CA LYS A 160 -22.61 2.05 62.10
C LYS A 160 -22.98 3.15 61.09
#